data_AF-A0A4Q2UV87-F1
#
_entry.id   AF-A0A4Q2UV87-F1
#
_cell.length_a   1.000
_cell.length_b   1.000
_cell.length_c   1.000
_cell.angle_alpha   90.00
_cell.angle_beta   90.00
_cell.angle_gamma   90.00
#
_symmetry.space_group_name_H-M   'P 1'
#
loop_
_entity.id
_entity.type
_entity.pdbx_description
1 polymer ?
#
loop_
_entity_poly.entity_id
_entity_poly.type
_entity_poly.pdbx_seq_one_letter_code
_entity_poly.pdbx_strand_id
1 'polypeptide(L)'
;MTTNEIYDLLTDAISRAIPDEWTIARLNVQALSDGQDIEYDGTYLTPAGEEEPLSTDLPDEVTQAVQALFIRRKQEGQPPANYLQIDLSAQGQFTADFSWDQEIQDEDDHFSAGGTARDWIAIRDAKYGPRPEPTDE
;
A
#
# COMPACT_ATOMS: atom_id res chain seq x y z
N MET A 1 6.66 -15.49 12.27
CA MET A 1 6.31 -14.11 12.67
C MET A 1 4.81 -14.02 12.92
N THR A 2 4.42 -13.32 13.97
CA THR A 2 3.04 -12.96 14.30
C THR A 2 2.66 -11.67 13.57
N THR A 3 1.36 -11.40 13.46
CA THR A 3 0.86 -10.16 12.86
C THR A 3 1.41 -8.91 13.57
N ASN A 4 1.52 -8.94 14.90
CA ASN A 4 2.06 -7.82 15.67
C ASN A 4 3.55 -7.60 15.36
N GLU A 5 4.35 -8.67 15.28
CA GLU A 5 5.76 -8.57 14.90
C GLU A 5 5.94 -7.98 13.49
N ILE A 6 4.99 -8.22 12.56
CA ILE A 6 4.99 -7.61 11.23
C ILE A 6 4.72 -6.11 11.31
N TYR A 7 3.77 -5.68 12.13
CA TYR A 7 3.50 -4.25 12.33
C TYR A 7 4.65 -3.54 13.05
N ASP A 8 5.27 -4.18 14.04
CA ASP A 8 6.45 -3.63 14.71
C ASP A 8 7.59 -3.41 13.70
N LEU A 9 7.83 -4.41 12.82
CA LEU A 9 8.83 -4.31 11.76
C LEU A 9 8.52 -3.17 10.77
N LEU A 10 7.26 -3.05 10.34
CA LEU A 10 6.82 -1.99 9.43
C LEU A 10 6.95 -0.60 10.03
N THR A 11 6.49 -0.41 11.26
CA THR A 11 6.49 0.91 11.91
C THR A 11 7.91 1.38 12.25
N ASP A 12 8.81 0.46 12.60
CA ASP A 12 10.24 0.74 12.73
C ASP A 12 10.87 1.12 11.37
N ALA A 13 10.53 0.40 10.30
CA ALA A 13 11.02 0.73 8.96
C ALA A 13 10.55 2.12 8.48
N ILE A 14 9.25 2.44 8.67
CA ILE A 14 8.69 3.77 8.36
C ILE A 14 9.44 4.85 9.15
N SER A 15 9.60 4.66 10.46
CA SER A 15 10.26 5.65 11.32
C SER A 15 11.72 5.90 10.93
N ARG A 16 12.43 4.87 10.44
CA ARG A 16 13.81 4.99 9.96
C ARG A 16 13.93 5.62 8.58
N ALA A 17 12.89 5.51 7.76
CA ALA A 17 12.85 6.07 6.42
C ALA A 17 12.72 7.61 6.42
N ILE A 18 12.26 8.20 7.54
CA ILE A 18 12.07 9.64 7.69
C ILE A 18 13.22 10.23 8.52
N PRO A 19 14.16 10.99 7.91
CA PRO A 19 15.33 11.51 8.61
C PRO A 19 15.05 12.75 9.48
N ASP A 20 13.99 13.49 9.17
CA ASP A 20 13.66 14.79 9.77
C ASP A 20 12.53 14.68 10.82
N GLU A 21 12.16 15.80 11.46
CA GLU A 21 10.98 15.83 12.32
C GLU A 21 9.69 15.63 11.51
N TRP A 22 8.77 14.83 12.04
CA TRP A 22 7.49 14.53 11.39
C TRP A 22 6.38 14.34 12.45
N THR A 23 5.13 14.32 12.00
CA THR A 23 3.96 14.20 12.90
C THR A 23 3.19 12.91 12.67
N ILE A 24 2.79 12.66 11.42
CA ILE A 24 2.11 11.44 10.97
C ILE A 24 2.72 10.98 9.65
N ALA A 25 2.89 9.67 9.50
CA ALA A 25 3.31 9.02 8.28
C ALA A 25 2.22 8.05 7.82
N ARG A 26 1.92 8.07 6.53
CA ARG A 26 1.01 7.13 5.87
C ARG A 26 1.82 6.26 4.91
N LEU A 27 1.77 4.95 5.13
CA LEU A 27 2.27 3.96 4.20
C LEU A 27 1.09 3.19 3.62
N ASN A 28 1.01 3.13 2.31
CA ASN A 28 0.09 2.32 1.56
C ASN A 28 0.84 1.10 1.01
N VAL A 29 0.20 -0.06 1.10
CA VAL A 29 0.72 -1.30 0.55
C VAL A 29 -0.33 -1.92 -0.35
N GLN A 30 0.01 -2.07 -1.62
CA GLN A 30 -0.81 -2.74 -2.62
C GLN A 30 -0.30 -4.16 -2.81
N ALA A 31 -1.18 -5.15 -2.68
CA ALA A 31 -0.88 -6.53 -2.97
C ALA A 31 -1.27 -6.87 -4.41
N LEU A 32 -0.33 -7.43 -5.14
CA LEU A 32 -0.46 -7.88 -6.53
C LEU A 32 -0.30 -9.39 -6.61
N SER A 33 -0.76 -9.99 -7.70
CA SER A 33 -0.60 -11.42 -7.97
C SER A 33 -1.00 -12.27 -6.75
N ASP A 34 -2.18 -11.99 -6.20
CA ASP A 34 -2.74 -12.72 -5.06
C ASP A 34 -1.91 -12.62 -3.75
N GLY A 35 -1.13 -11.54 -3.61
CA GLY A 35 -0.26 -11.27 -2.46
C GLY A 35 1.15 -11.85 -2.57
N GLN A 36 1.55 -12.30 -3.77
CA GLN A 36 2.92 -12.74 -4.05
C GLN A 36 3.88 -11.57 -4.27
N ASP A 37 3.37 -10.48 -4.84
CA ASP A 37 4.10 -9.24 -5.02
C ASP A 37 3.39 -8.12 -4.26
N ILE A 38 4.15 -7.11 -3.83
CA ILE A 38 3.60 -5.94 -3.17
C ILE A 38 4.32 -4.68 -3.65
N GLU A 39 3.56 -3.59 -3.73
CA GLU A 39 4.06 -2.26 -4.02
C GLU A 39 3.78 -1.32 -2.85
N TYR A 40 4.65 -0.32 -2.70
CA TYR A 40 4.61 0.64 -1.60
C TYR A 40 4.57 2.06 -2.14
N ASP A 41 3.67 2.86 -1.58
CA ASP A 41 3.68 4.31 -1.69
C ASP A 41 3.38 4.93 -0.32
N GLY A 42 3.73 6.19 -0.13
CA GLY A 42 3.43 6.84 1.13
C GLY A 42 3.86 8.28 1.20
N THR A 43 3.37 8.95 2.23
CA THR A 43 3.67 10.34 2.54
C THR A 43 3.84 10.53 4.04
N TYR A 44 4.45 11.62 4.46
CA TYR A 44 4.46 12.04 5.86
C TYR A 44 4.24 13.55 5.97
N LEU A 45 3.75 13.98 7.13
CA LEU A 45 3.54 15.40 7.42
C LEU A 45 4.67 15.94 8.29
N THR A 46 5.28 17.05 7.85
CA THR A 46 6.21 17.83 8.65
C THR A 46 5.49 18.51 9.84
N PRO A 47 6.21 19.06 10.83
CA PRO A 47 5.58 19.84 11.91
C PRO A 47 4.82 21.08 11.43
N ALA A 48 5.11 21.57 10.22
CA ALA A 48 4.39 22.67 9.58
C ALA A 48 3.07 22.21 8.92
N GLY A 49 2.83 20.90 8.83
CA GLY A 49 1.69 20.30 8.14
C GLY A 49 1.88 20.16 6.62
N GLU A 50 3.11 20.28 6.13
CA GLU A 50 3.45 20.06 4.72
C GLU A 50 3.60 18.57 4.45
N GLU A 51 3.05 18.09 3.33
CA GLU A 51 3.13 16.69 2.92
C GLU A 51 4.40 16.45 2.09
N GLU A 52 5.19 15.47 2.51
CA GLU A 52 6.44 15.06 1.89
C GLU A 52 6.38 13.57 1.52
N PRO A 53 7.04 13.14 0.42
CA PRO A 53 7.05 11.75 0.01
C PRO A 53 7.82 10.88 1.00
N LEU A 54 7.23 9.74 1.37
CA LEU A 54 7.90 8.73 2.18
C LEU A 54 8.82 7.89 1.29
N SER A 55 10.07 7.68 1.69
CA SER A 55 10.93 6.71 1.03
C SER A 55 10.40 5.29 1.26
N THR A 56 10.11 4.58 0.18
CA THR A 56 9.60 3.20 0.21
C THR A 56 10.66 2.16 -0.17
N ASP A 57 11.94 2.53 -0.14
CA ASP A 57 13.08 1.60 -0.22
C ASP A 57 13.23 0.83 1.09
N LEU A 58 12.26 -0.04 1.36
CA LEU A 58 12.18 -0.85 2.57
C LEU A 58 13.04 -2.12 2.42
N PRO A 59 13.66 -2.62 3.50
CA PRO A 59 14.43 -3.86 3.44
C PRO A 59 13.59 -5.06 2.98
N ASP A 60 14.19 -5.99 2.22
CA ASP A 60 13.53 -7.21 1.72
C ASP A 60 12.80 -8.01 2.80
N GLU A 61 13.32 -8.02 4.04
CA GLU A 61 12.69 -8.69 5.19
C GLU A 61 11.31 -8.09 5.50
N VAL A 62 11.16 -6.76 5.40
CA VAL A 62 9.88 -6.07 5.56
C VAL A 62 8.93 -6.49 4.44
N THR A 63 9.41 -6.50 3.20
CA THR A 63 8.62 -6.91 2.03
C THR A 63 8.06 -8.32 2.19
N GLN A 64 8.93 -9.29 2.52
CA GLN A 64 8.54 -10.69 2.73
C GLN A 64 7.57 -10.84 3.90
N ALA A 65 7.77 -10.07 4.97
CA ALA A 65 6.88 -10.06 6.12
C ALA A 65 5.47 -9.58 5.76
N VAL A 66 5.34 -8.52 4.95
CA VAL A 66 4.03 -8.01 4.52
C VAL A 66 3.35 -8.94 3.52
N GLN A 67 4.09 -9.54 2.59
CA GLN A 67 3.55 -10.60 1.72
C GLN A 67 2.96 -11.74 2.56
N ALA A 68 3.71 -12.21 3.56
CA ALA A 68 3.23 -13.24 4.48
C ALA A 68 1.98 -12.81 5.24
N LEU A 69 1.80 -11.51 5.54
CA LEU A 69 0.60 -10.98 6.17
C LEU A 69 -0.64 -11.16 5.28
N PHE A 70 -0.58 -10.76 4.00
CA PHE A 70 -1.68 -10.93 3.05
C PHE A 70 -2.02 -12.41 2.82
N ILE A 71 -1.00 -13.26 2.62
CA ILE A 71 -1.17 -14.72 2.45
C ILE A 71 -1.85 -15.33 3.68
N ARG A 72 -1.39 -14.97 4.88
CA ARG A 72 -1.97 -15.46 6.13
C ARG A 72 -3.42 -15.04 6.28
N ARG A 73 -3.74 -13.77 5.98
CA ARG A 73 -5.10 -13.23 6.02
C ARG A 73 -6.06 -14.10 5.17
N LYS A 74 -5.64 -14.45 3.95
CA LYS A 74 -6.36 -15.35 3.04
C LYS A 74 -6.53 -16.75 3.62
N GLN A 75 -5.48 -17.34 4.18
CA GLN A 75 -5.51 -18.68 4.80
C GLN A 75 -6.42 -18.75 6.04
N GLU A 76 -6.51 -17.66 6.79
CA GLU A 76 -7.38 -17.54 7.97
C GLU A 76 -8.85 -17.26 7.63
N GLY A 77 -9.19 -17.13 6.33
CA GLY A 77 -10.58 -16.90 5.89
C GLY A 77 -11.11 -15.51 6.21
N GLN A 78 -10.22 -14.54 6.40
CA GLN A 78 -10.59 -13.13 6.59
C GLN A 78 -11.17 -12.55 5.28
N PRO A 79 -11.87 -11.41 5.35
CA PRO A 79 -12.29 -10.69 4.16
C PRO A 79 -11.11 -10.41 3.21
N PRO A 80 -11.33 -10.53 1.89
CA PRO A 80 -10.28 -10.27 0.91
C PRO A 80 -9.80 -8.83 1.03
N ALA A 81 -8.51 -8.64 0.80
CA ALA A 81 -7.87 -7.34 0.79
C ALA A 81 -6.70 -7.39 -0.18
N ASN A 82 -6.60 -6.38 -1.03
CA ASN A 82 -5.46 -6.12 -1.90
C ASN A 82 -4.79 -4.77 -1.57
N TYR A 83 -5.23 -4.13 -0.48
CA TYR A 83 -4.69 -2.87 -0.01
C TYR A 83 -4.59 -2.87 1.52
N LEU A 84 -3.51 -2.28 2.03
CA LEU A 84 -3.26 -2.04 3.44
C LEU A 84 -2.77 -0.60 3.62
N GLN A 85 -3.51 0.20 4.39
CA GLN A 85 -3.05 1.52 4.83
C GLN A 85 -2.56 1.44 6.26
N ILE A 86 -1.38 1.98 6.52
CA ILE A 86 -0.82 2.18 7.85
C ILE A 86 -0.64 3.68 8.08
N ASP A 87 -1.29 4.20 9.11
CA ASP A 87 -1.03 5.52 9.64
C ASP A 87 -0.24 5.36 10.93
N LEU A 88 0.95 5.96 11.00
CA LEU A 88 1.84 5.94 12.15
C LEU A 88 2.05 7.37 12.65
N SER A 89 1.98 7.61 13.96
CA SER A 89 2.35 8.88 14.58
C SER A 89 3.79 8.86 15.07
N ALA A 90 4.42 10.04 15.18
CA ALA A 90 5.77 10.18 15.72
C ALA A 90 5.89 9.74 17.20
N GLN A 91 4.75 9.52 17.89
CA GLN A 91 4.71 8.95 19.24
C GLN A 91 4.61 7.42 19.25
N GLY A 92 4.65 6.77 18.08
CA GLY A 92 4.57 5.32 17.93
C GLY A 92 3.15 4.75 17.99
N GLN A 93 2.11 5.59 17.93
CA GLN A 93 0.73 5.11 17.78
C GLN A 93 0.47 4.81 16.32
N PHE A 94 -0.15 3.68 16.01
CA PHE A 94 -0.48 3.35 14.63
C PHE A 94 -1.89 2.77 14.47
N THR A 95 -2.43 2.91 13.27
CA THR A 95 -3.61 2.20 12.79
C THR A 95 -3.28 1.46 11.51
N ALA A 96 -3.91 0.30 11.31
CA ALA A 96 -3.78 -0.51 10.11
C ALA A 96 -5.17 -0.86 9.60
N ASP A 97 -5.47 -0.52 8.35
CA ASP A 97 -6.76 -0.80 7.71
C ASP A 97 -6.55 -1.61 6.43
N PHE A 98 -7.27 -2.72 6.32
CA PHE A 98 -7.25 -3.57 5.13
C PHE A 98 -8.51 -3.30 4.32
N SER A 99 -8.33 -3.04 3.03
CA SER A 99 -9.42 -2.77 2.11
C SER A 99 -9.27 -3.56 0.81
N TRP A 100 -10.38 -3.60 0.07
CA TRP A 100 -10.45 -4.22 -1.24
C TRP A 100 -10.76 -3.15 -2.27
N ASP A 101 -9.88 -3.02 -3.25
CA ASP A 101 -10.08 -2.18 -4.43
C ASP A 101 -10.33 -3.06 -5.65
N GLN A 102 -11.55 -2.99 -6.18
CA GLN A 102 -11.95 -3.80 -7.32
C GLN A 102 -11.29 -3.34 -8.63
N GLU A 103 -10.98 -2.05 -8.78
CA GLU A 103 -10.29 -1.54 -9.97
C GLU A 103 -8.87 -2.10 -10.03
N ILE A 104 -8.16 -2.09 -8.89
CA ILE A 104 -6.83 -2.71 -8.76
C ILE A 104 -6.88 -4.21 -9.03
N GLN A 105 -7.86 -4.93 -8.49
CA GLN A 105 -7.94 -6.37 -8.73
C GLN A 105 -8.15 -6.68 -10.22
N ASP A 106 -9.04 -5.95 -10.88
CA ASP A 106 -9.28 -6.14 -12.31
C ASP A 106 -8.05 -5.80 -13.16
N GLU A 107 -7.27 -4.80 -12.74
CA GLU A 107 -6.02 -4.42 -13.37
C GLU A 107 -5.01 -5.58 -13.31
N ASP A 108 -4.80 -6.11 -12.10
CA ASP A 108 -3.90 -7.24 -11.84
C ASP A 108 -4.32 -8.48 -12.63
N ASP A 109 -5.63 -8.81 -12.63
CA ASP A 109 -6.17 -9.94 -13.39
C ASP A 109 -5.95 -9.77 -14.91
N HIS A 110 -6.13 -8.55 -15.44
CA HIS A 110 -5.94 -8.24 -16.86
C HIS A 110 -4.47 -8.41 -17.28
N PHE A 111 -3.54 -7.84 -16.50
CA PHE A 111 -2.12 -7.94 -16.81
C PHE A 111 -1.58 -9.36 -16.59
N SER A 112 -2.05 -10.07 -15.57
CA SER A 112 -1.73 -11.49 -15.33
C SER A 112 -2.21 -12.40 -16.47
N ALA A 113 -3.30 -12.02 -17.16
CA ALA A 113 -3.77 -12.70 -18.35
C ALA A 113 -3.00 -12.33 -19.64
N GLY A 114 -1.97 -11.49 -19.56
CA GLY A 114 -1.17 -11.03 -20.71
C GLY A 114 -1.79 -9.84 -21.45
N GLY A 115 -2.72 -9.13 -20.82
CA GLY A 115 -3.34 -7.92 -21.36
C GLY A 115 -2.37 -6.75 -21.53
N THR A 116 -2.72 -5.79 -22.39
CA THR A 116 -1.89 -4.59 -22.61
C THR A 116 -2.43 -3.37 -21.88
N ALA A 117 -1.58 -2.39 -21.61
CA ALA A 117 -1.98 -1.13 -20.96
C ALA A 117 -3.01 -0.36 -21.82
N ARG A 118 -2.92 -0.45 -23.14
CA ARG A 118 -3.89 0.17 -24.05
C ARG A 118 -5.28 -0.45 -23.88
N ASP A 119 -5.35 -1.77 -23.76
CA ASP A 119 -6.62 -2.46 -23.57
C ASP A 119 -7.19 -2.17 -22.17
N TRP A 120 -6.31 -2.12 -21.16
CA TRP A 120 -6.69 -1.78 -19.80
C TRP A 120 -7.35 -0.41 -19.70
N ILE A 121 -6.76 0.64 -20.30
CA ILE A 121 -7.34 2.00 -20.30
C ILE A 121 -8.78 1.97 -20.83
N ALA A 122 -9.04 1.25 -21.94
CA ALA A 122 -10.37 1.15 -22.51
C ALA A 122 -11.36 0.40 -21.60
N ILE A 123 -10.92 -0.69 -20.97
CA ILE A 123 -11.72 -1.47 -20.01
C ILE A 123 -12.06 -0.64 -18.77
N ARG A 124 -11.03 0.01 -18.20
CA ARG A 124 -11.13 0.85 -17.02
C ARG A 124 -12.11 2.00 -17.27
N ASP A 125 -11.94 2.77 -18.33
CA ASP A 125 -12.82 3.91 -18.63
C ASP A 125 -14.27 3.47 -18.86
N ALA A 126 -14.49 2.30 -19.46
CA ALA A 126 -15.83 1.75 -19.66
C ALA A 126 -16.48 1.27 -18.35
N LYS A 127 -15.70 0.77 -17.38
CA LYS A 127 -16.20 0.18 -16.12
C LYS A 127 -16.25 1.16 -14.96
N TYR A 128 -15.24 2.02 -14.83
CA TYR A 128 -15.00 2.92 -13.70
C TYR A 128 -15.15 4.41 -14.07
N GLY A 129 -15.29 4.71 -15.37
CA GLY A 129 -15.33 6.08 -15.87
C GLY A 129 -13.93 6.67 -16.10
N PRO A 130 -13.82 7.80 -16.81
CA PRO A 130 -12.53 8.42 -17.13
C PRO A 130 -11.81 8.90 -15.87
N ARG A 131 -10.48 8.79 -15.82
CA ARG A 131 -9.69 9.43 -14.76
C ARG A 131 -9.91 10.95 -14.83
N PRO A 132 -10.12 11.63 -13.69
CA PRO A 132 -10.07 13.08 -13.68
C PRO A 132 -8.69 13.53 -14.20
N GLU A 133 -8.67 14.48 -15.13
CA GLU A 133 -7.43 15.09 -15.58
C GLU A 133 -6.77 15.77 -14.37
N PRO A 134 -5.43 15.70 -14.22
CA PRO A 134 -4.76 16.49 -13.20
C PRO A 134 -5.10 17.96 -13.46
N THR A 135 -5.75 18.60 -12.49
CA THR A 135 -5.95 20.05 -12.51
C THR A 135 -4.59 20.67 -12.24
N ASP A 136 -3.92 21.14 -13.29
CA ASP A 136 -2.81 22.07 -13.18
C ASP A 136 -3.35 23.39 -12.57
N GLU A 137 -3.31 23.54 -11.26
CA GLU A 137 -3.47 24.83 -10.54
C GLU A 137 -2.17 25.24 -9.83
#